data_AF-A0A3R9NSN3-F1
#
_entry.id   AF-A0A3R9NSN3-F1
#
_cell.length_a   1.000
_cell.length_b   1.000
_cell.length_c   1.000
_cell.angle_alpha   90.00
_cell.angle_beta   90.00
_cell.angle_gamma   90.00
#
_symmetry.space_group_name_H-M   'P 1'
#
loop_
_entity.id
_entity.type
_entity.pdbx_description
1 polymer ?
#
loop_
_entity_poly.entity_id
_entity_poly.type
_entity_poly.pdbx_seq_one_letter_code
_entity_poly.pdbx_strand_id
1 'polypeptide(L)'
;MARPLTHSLPSDTLEAAVRAHFGLSQEELARYLGVTRGLVAHLEAARRPPTAALTRRLGYLAALLPPPTGHGSAAPRFGVPEPLPPLALPALPDLGSALAAAPLRRRLLQVRAQAARLRLELHQAGKGSVLQQRREWGLALLRAALPPAGVTAAAEQAHLSRWLTVLAADIGGRAATPAQLAVQALARLRVAALEAEAAALAPLLARQVPPAPAGE
;
A
#
# COMPACT_ATOMS: atom_id res chain seq x y z
N MET A 1 -1.07 -28.42 -10.87
CA MET A 1 -2.38 -27.82 -11.16
C MET A 1 -2.39 -26.39 -10.65
N ALA A 2 -2.13 -25.43 -11.54
CA ALA A 2 -2.08 -24.01 -11.20
C ALA A 2 -3.50 -23.44 -11.19
N ARG A 3 -3.95 -22.95 -10.03
CA ARG A 3 -5.16 -22.13 -9.94
C ARG A 3 -4.91 -20.82 -10.70
N PRO A 4 -5.73 -20.45 -11.68
CA PRO A 4 -5.60 -19.13 -12.29
C PRO A 4 -5.90 -18.07 -11.23
N LEU A 5 -4.93 -17.18 -11.01
CA LEU A 5 -5.16 -15.93 -10.29
C LEU A 5 -6.16 -15.13 -11.13
N THR A 6 -7.40 -15.04 -10.64
CA THR A 6 -8.41 -14.14 -11.18
C THR A 6 -7.95 -12.70 -10.94
N HIS A 7 -7.15 -12.19 -11.87
CA HIS A 7 -7.06 -10.75 -12.08
C HIS A 7 -8.48 -10.28 -12.40
N SER A 8 -9.13 -9.62 -11.44
CA SER A 8 -10.38 -8.90 -11.71
C SER A 8 -10.06 -7.88 -12.79
N LEU A 9 -10.63 -8.09 -13.98
CA LEU A 9 -10.66 -7.07 -15.01
C LEU A 9 -11.20 -5.79 -14.35
N PRO A 10 -10.60 -4.61 -14.58
CA PRO A 10 -11.23 -3.36 -14.21
C PRO A 10 -12.60 -3.37 -14.88
N SER A 11 -13.65 -3.54 -14.09
CA SER A 11 -15.00 -3.38 -14.61
C SER A 11 -15.20 -1.88 -14.76
N ASP A 12 -15.48 -1.43 -15.98
CA ASP A 12 -15.72 -0.02 -16.29
C ASP A 12 -17.06 0.49 -15.74
N THR A 13 -17.69 -0.27 -14.83
CA THR A 13 -18.95 0.13 -14.21
C THR A 13 -18.72 1.19 -13.14
N LEU A 14 -19.75 1.99 -12.90
CA LEU A 14 -19.72 3.06 -11.92
C LEU A 14 -19.43 2.53 -10.51
N GLU A 15 -19.99 1.38 -10.15
CA GLU A 15 -19.82 0.75 -8.83
C GLU A 15 -18.35 0.37 -8.59
N ALA A 16 -17.71 -0.23 -9.60
CA ALA A 16 -16.31 -0.61 -9.53
C ALA A 16 -15.41 0.63 -9.46
N ALA A 17 -15.73 1.69 -10.21
CA ALA A 17 -15.03 2.96 -10.16
C ALA A 17 -15.14 3.64 -8.78
N VAL A 18 -16.34 3.72 -8.21
CA VAL A 18 -16.60 4.20 -6.85
C VAL A 18 -15.79 3.40 -5.84
N ARG A 19 -15.89 2.06 -5.89
CA ARG A 19 -15.22 1.18 -4.95
C ARG A 19 -13.70 1.33 -5.04
N ALA A 20 -13.15 1.35 -6.25
CA ALA A 20 -11.74 1.54 -6.48
C ALA A 20 -11.29 2.89 -5.93
N HIS A 21 -11.99 3.98 -6.27
CA HIS A 21 -11.63 5.34 -5.88
C HIS A 21 -11.48 5.51 -4.36
N PHE A 22 -12.51 5.09 -3.60
CA PHE A 22 -12.56 5.23 -2.13
C PHE A 22 -11.88 4.06 -1.38
N GLY A 23 -11.38 3.04 -2.08
CA GLY A 23 -10.78 1.86 -1.45
C GLY A 23 -11.80 0.97 -0.72
N LEU A 24 -13.07 1.02 -1.10
CA LEU A 24 -14.14 0.26 -0.44
C LEU A 24 -14.06 -1.24 -0.79
N SER A 25 -14.63 -2.08 0.06
CA SER A 25 -14.98 -3.47 -0.30
C SER A 25 -16.39 -3.53 -0.89
N GLN A 26 -16.71 -4.62 -1.60
CA GLN A 26 -18.08 -4.84 -2.10
C GLN A 26 -19.09 -4.88 -0.95
N GLU A 27 -18.70 -5.40 0.21
CA GLU A 27 -19.54 -5.44 1.42
C GLU A 27 -19.83 -4.05 1.98
N GLU A 28 -18.83 -3.16 1.97
CA GLU A 28 -19.00 -1.77 2.43
C GLU A 28 -19.89 -0.96 1.50
N LEU A 29 -19.73 -1.14 0.18
CA LEU A 29 -20.61 -0.53 -0.81
C LEU A 29 -22.04 -1.11 -0.72
N ALA A 30 -22.17 -2.41 -0.49
CA ALA A 30 -23.47 -3.06 -0.30
C ALA A 30 -24.23 -2.51 0.91
N ARG A 31 -23.54 -2.33 2.05
CA ARG A 31 -24.10 -1.68 3.25
C ARG A 31 -24.55 -0.25 3.00
N TYR A 32 -23.78 0.52 2.23
CA TYR A 32 -24.20 1.87 1.81
C TYR A 32 -25.48 1.84 0.97
N LEU A 33 -25.52 0.95 -0.02
CA LEU A 33 -26.63 0.83 -0.95
C LEU A 33 -27.88 0.20 -0.31
N GLY A 34 -27.73 -0.52 0.81
CA GLY A 34 -28.79 -1.27 1.47
C GLY A 34 -29.13 -2.57 0.75
N VAL A 35 -28.13 -3.22 0.15
CA VAL A 35 -28.28 -4.46 -0.63
C VAL A 35 -27.27 -5.52 -0.21
N THR A 36 -27.33 -6.71 -0.80
CA THR A 36 -26.34 -7.77 -0.54
C THR A 36 -25.06 -7.54 -1.33
N ARG A 37 -23.93 -8.04 -0.82
CA ARG A 37 -22.65 -8.07 -1.54
C ARG A 37 -22.76 -8.76 -2.90
N GLY A 38 -23.54 -9.85 -2.98
CA GLY A 38 -23.78 -10.58 -4.22
C GLY A 38 -24.43 -9.70 -5.30
N LEU A 39 -25.37 -8.83 -4.92
CA LEU A 39 -25.95 -7.87 -5.86
C LEU A 39 -24.90 -6.89 -6.37
N VAL A 40 -24.05 -6.34 -5.49
CA VAL A 40 -22.94 -5.45 -5.92
C VAL A 40 -22.01 -6.16 -6.91
N ALA A 41 -21.68 -7.43 -6.68
CA ALA A 41 -20.88 -8.20 -7.63
C ALA A 41 -21.57 -8.37 -8.99
N HIS A 42 -22.89 -8.53 -9.03
CA HIS A 42 -23.66 -8.56 -10.28
C HIS A 42 -23.71 -7.20 -11.00
N LEU A 43 -23.80 -6.10 -10.24
CA LEU A 43 -23.73 -4.74 -10.78
C LEU A 43 -22.34 -4.48 -11.40
N GLU A 44 -21.27 -4.78 -10.66
CA GLU A 44 -19.88 -4.63 -11.14
C GLU A 44 -19.61 -5.50 -12.38
N ALA A 45 -20.18 -6.70 -12.46
CA ALA A 45 -20.05 -7.57 -13.63
C ALA A 45 -21.00 -7.21 -14.79
N ALA A 46 -21.72 -6.08 -14.70
CA ALA A 46 -22.76 -5.64 -15.66
C ALA A 46 -23.83 -6.70 -15.97
N ARG A 47 -24.05 -7.66 -15.06
CA ARG A 47 -25.04 -8.74 -15.23
C ARG A 47 -26.45 -8.32 -14.85
N ARG A 48 -26.58 -7.23 -14.10
CA ARG A 48 -27.86 -6.65 -13.69
C ARG A 48 -27.76 -5.12 -13.68
N PRO A 49 -28.76 -4.39 -14.20
CA PRO A 49 -28.77 -2.94 -14.08
C PRO A 49 -29.15 -2.49 -12.66
N PRO A 50 -28.65 -1.34 -12.18
CA PRO A 50 -29.09 -0.75 -10.93
C PRO A 50 -30.54 -0.27 -11.02
N THR A 51 -31.29 -0.38 -9.92
CA THR A 51 -32.61 0.24 -9.83
C THR A 51 -32.48 1.75 -9.71
N ALA A 52 -33.55 2.51 -10.01
CA ALA A 52 -33.52 3.98 -9.91
C ALA A 52 -33.08 4.48 -8.51
N ALA A 53 -33.46 3.78 -7.45
CA ALA A 53 -33.05 4.09 -6.08
C ALA A 53 -31.54 3.89 -5.87
N LEU A 54 -30.97 2.81 -6.43
CA LEU A 54 -29.53 2.54 -6.38
C LEU A 54 -28.76 3.54 -7.22
N THR A 55 -29.23 3.85 -8.43
CA THR A 55 -28.64 4.87 -9.30
C THR A 55 -28.56 6.22 -8.60
N ARG A 56 -29.61 6.64 -7.90
CA ARG A 56 -29.61 7.89 -7.14
C ARG A 56 -28.56 7.92 -6.03
N ARG A 57 -28.45 6.84 -5.24
CA ARG A 57 -27.42 6.74 -4.19
C ARG A 57 -26.01 6.67 -4.77
N LEU A 58 -25.81 5.88 -5.82
CA LEU A 58 -24.53 5.82 -6.52
C LEU A 58 -24.15 7.18 -7.12
N GLY A 59 -25.12 7.95 -7.63
CA GLY A 59 -24.91 9.29 -8.16
C GLY A 59 -24.26 10.25 -7.16
N TYR A 60 -24.59 10.12 -5.88
CA TYR A 60 -23.95 10.91 -4.82
C TYR A 60 -22.45 10.58 -4.68
N LEU A 61 -22.08 9.29 -4.68
CA LEU A 61 -20.67 8.88 -4.65
C LEU A 61 -19.96 9.15 -5.97
N ALA A 62 -20.67 9.06 -7.09
CA ALA A 62 -20.16 9.32 -8.44
C ALA A 62 -19.73 10.77 -8.61
N ALA A 63 -20.50 11.72 -8.05
CA ALA A 63 -20.17 13.15 -8.12
C ALA A 63 -18.79 13.48 -7.50
N LEU A 64 -18.35 12.67 -6.53
CA LEU A 64 -17.06 12.80 -5.85
C LEU A 64 -15.91 12.11 -6.60
N LEU A 65 -16.18 11.37 -7.67
CA LEU A 65 -15.14 10.81 -8.53
C LEU A 65 -14.45 11.91 -9.33
N PRO A 66 -13.19 11.71 -9.75
CA PRO A 66 -12.55 12.61 -10.69
C PRO A 66 -13.26 12.61 -12.05
N PRO A 67 -13.06 13.66 -12.86
CA PRO A 67 -13.49 13.67 -14.26
C PRO A 67 -12.97 12.42 -15.01
N PRO A 68 -13.74 11.87 -15.97
CA PRO A 68 -14.96 12.42 -16.56
C PRO A 68 -16.26 12.05 -15.80
N THR A 69 -16.20 11.14 -14.84
CA THR A 69 -17.39 10.57 -14.20
C THR A 69 -18.01 11.50 -13.15
N GLY A 70 -17.19 12.32 -12.51
CA GLY A 70 -17.61 13.29 -11.50
C GLY A 70 -16.81 14.58 -11.55
N HIS A 71 -16.88 15.34 -10.46
CA HIS A 71 -16.25 16.66 -10.31
C HIS A 71 -15.29 16.71 -9.11
N GLY A 72 -14.98 15.56 -8.53
CA GLY A 72 -14.10 15.43 -7.37
C GLY A 72 -12.62 15.51 -7.73
N SER A 73 -11.79 15.49 -6.68
CA SER A 73 -10.33 15.45 -6.84
C SER A 73 -9.84 14.03 -7.11
N ALA A 74 -8.75 13.91 -7.87
CA ALA A 74 -8.08 12.64 -8.04
C ALA A 74 -7.49 12.17 -6.70
N ALA A 75 -7.52 10.86 -6.47
CA ALA A 75 -6.89 10.29 -5.29
C ALA A 75 -5.37 10.57 -5.31
N PRO A 76 -4.76 10.94 -4.17
CA PRO A 76 -3.33 11.14 -4.11
C PRO A 76 -2.60 9.82 -4.38
N ARG A 77 -1.32 9.92 -4.76
CA ARG A 77 -0.49 8.73 -4.94
C ARG A 77 -0.16 8.14 -3.57
N PHE A 78 -0.76 7.01 -3.26
CA PHE A 78 -0.42 6.21 -2.09
C PHE A 78 0.77 5.33 -2.42
N GLY A 79 1.83 5.45 -1.63
CA GLY A 79 3.11 4.81 -1.89
C GLY A 79 3.50 3.84 -0.79
N VAL A 80 4.26 2.82 -1.19
CA VAL A 80 5.15 2.16 -0.24
C VAL A 80 6.13 3.21 0.25
N PRO A 81 6.40 3.32 1.57
CA PRO A 81 7.34 4.31 2.08
C PRO A 81 8.69 4.22 1.38
N GLU A 82 9.26 5.39 1.08
CA GLU A 82 10.54 5.50 0.38
C GLU A 82 11.65 4.78 1.16
N PRO A 83 12.59 4.10 0.48
CA PRO A 83 13.77 3.57 1.13
C PRO A 83 14.50 4.66 1.90
N LEU A 84 15.08 4.30 3.05
CA LEU A 84 15.91 5.22 3.81
C LEU A 84 17.14 5.60 2.98
N PRO A 85 17.66 6.83 3.14
CA PRO A 85 18.92 7.20 2.52
C PRO A 85 20.03 6.24 2.98
N PRO A 86 21.05 5.98 2.13
CA PRO A 86 22.18 5.14 2.50
C PRO A 86 22.83 5.63 3.79
N LEU A 87 23.04 4.74 4.75
CA LEU A 87 23.76 5.10 5.97
C LEU A 87 25.25 5.24 5.66
N ALA A 88 25.84 6.36 6.08
CA ALA A 88 27.27 6.54 6.05
C ALA A 88 27.89 5.80 7.24
N LEU A 89 28.72 4.79 6.97
CA LEU A 89 29.57 4.18 7.98
C LEU A 89 30.86 5.00 8.13
N PRO A 90 31.42 5.08 9.35
CA PRO A 90 32.74 5.68 9.54
C PRO A 90 33.77 4.93 8.70
N ALA A 91 34.77 5.66 8.20
CA ALA A 91 35.88 5.05 7.48
C ALA A 91 36.55 4.01 8.40
N LEU A 92 36.75 2.80 7.88
CA LEU A 92 37.50 1.78 8.60
C LEU A 92 38.98 2.22 8.67
N PRO A 93 39.66 1.95 9.80
CA PRO A 93 41.10 2.18 9.89
C PRO A 93 41.82 1.39 8.80
N ASP A 94 43.01 1.84 8.43
CA ASP A 94 43.86 1.07 7.52
C ASP A 94 44.34 -0.21 8.22
N LEU A 95 43.73 -1.34 7.86
CA LEU A 95 44.07 -2.66 8.39
C LEU A 95 45.13 -3.36 7.52
N GLY A 96 45.73 -2.65 6.57
CA GLY A 96 46.70 -3.18 5.63
C GLY A 96 46.12 -4.12 4.58
N SER A 97 46.98 -4.62 3.69
CA SER A 97 46.61 -5.51 2.58
C SER A 97 46.46 -6.99 2.99
N ALA A 98 46.70 -7.35 4.25
CA ALA A 98 46.72 -8.75 4.71
C ALA A 98 45.35 -9.33 5.13
N LEU A 99 44.22 -8.69 4.78
CA LEU A 99 42.90 -9.19 5.14
C LEU A 99 42.52 -10.41 4.30
N ALA A 100 42.21 -11.54 4.94
CA ALA A 100 41.75 -12.73 4.22
C ALA A 100 40.45 -12.45 3.42
N ALA A 101 40.49 -12.65 2.10
CA ALA A 101 39.34 -12.38 1.22
C ALA A 101 38.15 -13.30 1.47
N ALA A 102 38.39 -14.57 1.82
CA ALA A 102 37.34 -15.58 2.01
C ALA A 102 36.29 -15.21 3.08
N PRO A 103 36.65 -14.81 4.32
CA PRO A 103 35.66 -14.38 5.31
C PRO A 103 34.90 -13.12 4.89
N LEU A 104 35.56 -12.17 4.22
CA LEU A 104 34.91 -10.95 3.71
C LEU A 104 33.85 -11.29 2.63
N ARG A 105 34.16 -12.20 1.70
CA ARG A 105 33.19 -12.67 0.68
C ARG A 105 32.00 -13.37 1.33
N ARG A 106 32.24 -14.25 2.31
CA ARG A 106 31.18 -14.95 3.04
C ARG A 106 30.27 -13.95 3.74
N ARG A 107 30.84 -12.96 4.42
CA ARG A 107 30.07 -11.92 5.11
C ARG A 107 29.25 -11.08 4.13
N LEU A 108 29.83 -10.66 3.00
CA LEU A 108 29.12 -9.91 1.97
C LEU A 108 27.88 -10.67 1.45
N LEU A 109 28.02 -11.97 1.18
CA LEU A 109 26.90 -12.81 0.76
C LEU A 109 25.82 -12.90 1.84
N GLN A 110 26.20 -13.09 3.10
CA GLN A 110 25.27 -13.15 4.23
C GLN A 110 24.48 -11.84 4.39
N VAL A 111 25.18 -10.70 4.38
CA VAL A 111 24.60 -9.37 4.55
C VAL A 111 23.62 -9.06 3.41
N ARG A 112 23.99 -9.37 2.16
CA ARG A 112 23.10 -9.22 0.99
C ARG A 112 21.85 -10.09 1.08
N ALA A 113 22.01 -11.35 1.47
CA ALA A 113 20.89 -12.27 1.65
C ALA A 113 19.93 -11.80 2.76
N GLN A 114 20.46 -11.34 3.89
CA GLN A 114 19.66 -10.78 4.99
C GLN A 114 18.90 -9.52 4.56
N ALA A 115 19.56 -8.60 3.84
CA ALA A 115 18.91 -7.39 3.32
C ALA A 115 17.78 -7.74 2.35
N ALA A 116 18.01 -8.67 1.41
CA ALA A 116 16.98 -9.12 0.46
C ALA A 116 15.76 -9.72 1.16
N ARG A 117 15.97 -10.57 2.18
CA ARG A 117 14.87 -11.14 2.98
C ARG A 117 14.06 -10.06 3.69
N LEU A 118 14.70 -9.13 4.39
CA LEU A 118 14.01 -8.05 5.09
C LEU A 118 13.25 -7.12 4.13
N ARG A 119 13.80 -6.84 2.94
CA ARG A 119 13.07 -6.08 1.91
C ARG A 119 11.82 -6.81 1.43
N LEU A 120 11.87 -8.12 1.26
CA LEU A 120 10.70 -8.91 0.91
C LEU A 120 9.64 -8.86 2.02
N GLU A 121 10.04 -9.03 3.28
CA GLU A 121 9.15 -8.92 4.44
C GLU A 121 8.50 -7.53 4.53
N LEU A 122 9.28 -6.45 4.36
CA LEU A 122 8.77 -5.08 4.29
C LEU A 122 7.83 -4.86 3.12
N HIS A 123 8.12 -5.41 1.94
CA HIS A 123 7.25 -5.32 0.77
C HIS A 123 5.91 -6.02 1.02
N GLN A 124 5.93 -7.22 1.63
CA GLN A 124 4.71 -7.95 1.99
C GLN A 124 3.88 -7.18 3.02
N ALA A 125 4.52 -6.61 4.06
CA ALA A 125 3.86 -5.75 5.03
C ALA A 125 3.29 -4.46 4.38
N GLY A 126 3.98 -3.90 3.39
CA GLY A 126 3.59 -2.67 2.70
C GLY A 126 2.41 -2.81 1.73
N LYS A 127 2.08 -4.03 1.25
CA LYS A 127 0.92 -4.22 0.36
C LYS A 127 -0.40 -3.81 1.02
N GLY A 128 -0.53 -4.06 2.31
CA GLY A 128 -1.72 -3.66 3.09
C GLY A 128 -1.78 -2.16 3.36
N SER A 129 -0.63 -1.49 3.49
CA SER A 129 -0.59 -0.08 3.89
C SER A 129 -1.11 0.86 2.80
N VAL A 130 -0.84 0.57 1.52
CA VAL A 130 -1.34 1.39 0.39
C VAL A 130 -2.87 1.38 0.35
N LEU A 131 -3.49 0.20 0.48
CA LEU A 131 -4.95 0.10 0.52
C LEU A 131 -5.51 0.78 1.77
N GLN A 132 -4.86 0.62 2.92
CA GLN A 132 -5.28 1.27 4.17
C GLN A 132 -5.23 2.80 4.06
N GLN A 133 -4.14 3.38 3.57
CA GLN A 133 -4.02 4.82 3.33
C GLN A 133 -5.12 5.33 2.39
N ARG A 134 -5.40 4.57 1.31
CA ARG A 134 -6.49 4.91 0.38
C ARG A 134 -7.84 4.94 1.08
N ARG A 135 -8.10 3.98 1.97
CA ARG A 135 -9.34 3.89 2.73
C ARG A 135 -9.48 5.02 3.74
N GLU A 136 -8.41 5.37 4.45
CA GLU A 136 -8.40 6.49 5.39
C GLU A 136 -8.65 7.81 4.67
N TRP A 137 -7.98 8.03 3.54
CA TRP A 137 -8.24 9.19 2.67
C TRP A 137 -9.67 9.19 2.14
N GLY A 138 -10.16 8.06 1.63
CA GLY A 138 -11.51 7.93 1.11
C GLY A 138 -12.57 8.21 2.17
N LEU A 139 -12.39 7.70 3.39
CA LEU A 139 -13.26 8.00 4.53
C LEU A 139 -13.25 9.49 4.87
N ALA A 140 -12.07 10.13 4.89
CA ALA A 140 -11.97 11.57 5.14
C ALA A 140 -12.72 12.39 4.08
N LEU A 141 -12.57 12.03 2.80
CA LEU A 141 -13.28 12.66 1.69
C LEU A 141 -14.80 12.47 1.81
N LEU A 142 -15.26 11.26 2.08
CA LEU A 142 -16.69 10.96 2.25
C LEU A 142 -17.30 11.71 3.45
N ARG A 143 -16.54 11.87 4.53
CA ARG A 143 -16.96 12.65 5.70
C ARG A 143 -17.06 14.13 5.40
N ALA A 144 -16.10 14.69 4.65
CA ALA A 144 -16.13 16.09 4.23
C ALA A 144 -17.27 16.37 3.25
N ALA A 145 -17.68 15.37 2.46
CA ALA A 145 -18.75 15.50 1.48
C ALA A 145 -20.17 15.43 2.07
N LEU A 146 -20.34 14.97 3.32
CA LEU A 146 -21.65 14.85 3.97
C LEU A 146 -22.43 16.18 3.84
N PRO A 147 -23.65 16.15 3.27
CA PRO A 147 -24.45 17.35 3.16
C PRO A 147 -24.80 17.88 4.57
N PRO A 148 -24.88 19.21 4.74
CA PRO A 148 -25.28 19.79 6.01
C PRO A 148 -26.71 19.36 6.37
N ALA A 149 -26.98 19.28 7.67
CA ALA A 149 -28.31 18.91 8.17
C ALA A 149 -29.38 19.86 7.60
N GLY A 150 -30.47 19.29 7.08
CA GLY A 150 -31.59 20.04 6.48
C GLY A 150 -31.60 20.09 4.95
N VAL A 151 -30.51 19.73 4.27
CA VAL A 151 -30.47 19.63 2.78
C VAL A 151 -30.97 18.27 2.30
N THR A 152 -30.71 17.21 3.06
CA THR A 152 -31.15 15.84 2.78
C THR A 152 -32.26 15.40 3.74
N ALA A 153 -33.07 14.42 3.30
CA ALA A 153 -34.06 13.79 4.17
C ALA A 153 -33.37 13.20 5.41
N ALA A 154 -33.94 13.43 6.60
CA ALA A 154 -33.34 13.05 7.88
C ALA A 154 -32.99 11.55 7.96
N ALA A 155 -33.81 10.69 7.36
CA ALA A 155 -33.55 9.25 7.31
C ALA A 155 -32.29 8.89 6.49
N GLU A 156 -32.05 9.58 5.37
CA GLU A 156 -30.85 9.38 4.54
C GLU A 156 -29.61 9.91 5.25
N GLN A 157 -29.71 11.06 5.92
CA GLN A 157 -28.62 11.59 6.75
C GLN A 157 -28.25 10.62 7.88
N ALA A 158 -29.25 10.08 8.58
CA ALA A 158 -29.02 9.10 9.64
C ALA A 158 -28.40 7.80 9.10
N HIS A 159 -28.81 7.37 7.90
CA HIS A 159 -28.22 6.22 7.22
C HIS A 159 -26.75 6.46 6.86
N LEU A 160 -26.43 7.59 6.22
CA LEU A 160 -25.06 7.98 5.88
C LEU A 160 -24.15 8.05 7.11
N SER A 161 -24.61 8.71 8.17
CA SER A 161 -23.85 8.83 9.43
C SER A 161 -23.57 7.47 10.06
N ARG A 162 -24.56 6.57 10.12
CA ARG A 162 -24.34 5.20 10.63
C ARG A 162 -23.35 4.44 9.76
N TRP A 163 -23.50 4.49 8.44
CA TRP A 163 -22.59 3.81 7.52
C TRP A 163 -21.15 4.31 7.68
N LEU A 164 -20.93 5.63 7.76
CA LEU A 164 -19.59 6.20 7.94
C LEU A 164 -18.98 5.87 9.31
N THR A 165 -19.79 5.78 10.37
CA THR A 165 -19.32 5.32 11.68
C THR A 165 -18.85 3.87 11.64
N VAL A 166 -19.63 2.99 11.02
CA VAL A 166 -19.25 1.57 10.87
C VAL A 166 -18.01 1.44 9.96
N LEU A 167 -17.97 2.17 8.84
CA LEU A 167 -16.82 2.18 7.94
C LEU A 167 -15.54 2.65 8.66
N ALA A 168 -15.65 3.67 9.52
CA ALA A 168 -14.54 4.15 10.30
C ALA A 168 -14.03 3.12 11.32
N ALA A 169 -14.95 2.40 11.98
CA ALA A 169 -14.57 1.31 12.88
C ALA A 169 -13.87 0.17 12.12
N ASP A 170 -14.38 -0.21 10.94
CA ASP A 170 -13.79 -1.24 10.09
C ASP A 170 -12.38 -0.86 9.58
N ILE A 171 -12.18 0.41 9.24
CA ILE A 171 -10.87 0.94 8.82
C ILE A 171 -9.91 1.04 10.01
N GLY A 172 -10.37 1.57 11.15
CA GLY A 172 -9.56 1.74 12.35
C GLY A 172 -9.10 0.42 12.96
N GLY A 173 -9.96 -0.62 12.95
CA GLY A 173 -9.60 -1.95 13.43
C GLY A 173 -8.51 -2.66 12.62
N ARG A 174 -8.18 -2.14 11.43
CA ARG A 174 -7.11 -2.66 10.55
C ARG A 174 -5.86 -1.78 10.54
N ALA A 175 -5.88 -0.65 11.25
CA ALA A 175 -4.72 0.22 11.36
C ALA A 175 -3.56 -0.52 12.04
N ALA A 176 -2.34 -0.26 11.57
CA ALA A 176 -1.15 -0.84 12.19
C ALA A 176 -1.01 -0.32 13.62
N THR A 177 -0.76 -1.22 14.57
CA THR A 177 -0.51 -0.81 15.96
C THR A 177 0.82 -0.08 16.06
N PRO A 178 1.04 0.78 17.08
CA PRO A 178 2.33 1.44 17.30
C PRO A 178 3.51 0.45 17.36
N ALA A 179 3.30 -0.73 17.93
CA ALA A 179 4.29 -1.80 17.96
C ALA A 179 4.63 -2.32 16.56
N GLN A 180 3.64 -2.55 15.71
CA GLN A 180 3.86 -2.96 14.31
C GLN A 180 4.59 -1.89 13.50
N LEU A 181 4.26 -0.62 13.71
CA LEU A 181 4.96 0.52 13.10
C LEU A 181 6.42 0.58 13.56
N ALA A 182 6.69 0.37 14.85
CA ALA A 182 8.05 0.30 15.38
C ALA A 182 8.86 -0.86 14.77
N VAL A 183 8.26 -2.06 14.65
CA VAL A 183 8.89 -3.21 13.99
C VAL A 183 9.23 -2.89 12.53
N GLN A 184 8.32 -2.25 11.80
CA GLN A 184 8.58 -1.82 10.42
C GLN A 184 9.71 -0.78 10.34
N ALA A 185 9.72 0.20 11.24
CA ALA A 185 10.79 1.22 11.29
C ALA A 185 12.15 0.59 11.57
N LEU A 186 12.23 -0.32 12.56
CA LEU A 186 13.44 -1.07 12.89
C LEU A 186 13.92 -1.95 11.72
N ALA A 187 12.99 -2.62 11.02
CA ALA A 187 13.33 -3.41 9.85
C ALA A 187 13.92 -2.56 8.71
N ARG A 188 13.38 -1.35 8.47
CA ARG A 188 13.96 -0.41 7.49
C ARG A 188 15.35 0.04 7.88
N LEU A 189 15.55 0.41 9.16
CA LEU A 189 16.87 0.78 9.67
C LEU A 189 17.87 -0.36 9.52
N ARG A 190 17.44 -1.60 9.80
CA ARG A 190 18.27 -2.79 9.64
C ARG A 190 18.67 -3.03 8.19
N VAL A 191 17.75 -2.85 7.24
CA VAL A 191 18.06 -2.91 5.80
C VAL A 191 19.11 -1.88 5.43
N ALA A 192 18.93 -0.62 5.83
CA ALA A 192 19.90 0.45 5.54
C ALA A 192 21.29 0.17 6.13
N ALA A 193 21.35 -0.39 7.35
CA ALA A 193 22.61 -0.78 7.99
C ALA A 193 23.31 -1.93 7.25
N LEU A 194 22.56 -2.96 6.82
CA LEU A 194 23.10 -4.07 6.04
C LEU A 194 23.61 -3.60 4.66
N GLU A 195 22.89 -2.69 4.01
CA GLU A 195 23.34 -2.10 2.74
C GLU A 195 24.63 -1.30 2.89
N ALA A 196 24.73 -0.50 3.95
CA ALA A 196 25.94 0.26 4.26
C ALA A 196 27.12 -0.67 4.57
N GLU A 197 26.90 -1.75 5.32
CA GLU A 197 27.93 -2.77 5.58
C GLU A 197 28.39 -3.42 4.27
N ALA A 198 27.46 -3.79 3.38
CA ALA A 198 27.80 -4.36 2.08
C ALA A 198 28.61 -3.37 1.22
N ALA A 199 28.29 -2.08 1.26
CA ALA A 199 29.04 -1.03 0.58
C ALA A 199 30.46 -0.87 1.14
N ALA A 200 30.64 -0.98 2.46
CA ALA A 200 31.95 -0.92 3.11
C ALA A 200 32.83 -2.15 2.83
N LEU A 201 32.22 -3.34 2.68
CA LEU A 201 32.95 -4.58 2.36
C LEU A 201 33.47 -4.63 0.92
N ALA A 202 32.80 -3.97 -0.03
CA ALA A 202 33.16 -3.97 -1.44
C ALA A 202 34.58 -3.43 -1.73
N PRO A 203 34.99 -2.24 -1.25
CA PRO A 203 36.35 -1.73 -1.48
C PRO A 203 37.42 -2.57 -0.78
N LEU A 204 37.13 -3.16 0.39
CA LEU A 204 38.05 -4.06 1.07
C LEU A 204 38.35 -5.29 0.21
N LEU A 205 37.32 -5.87 -0.40
CA LEU A 205 37.49 -7.00 -1.32
C LEU A 205 38.23 -6.62 -2.61
N ALA A 206 38.03 -5.41 -3.13
CA ALA A 206 38.73 -4.92 -4.31
C ALA A 206 40.25 -4.80 -4.08
N ARG A 207 40.68 -4.37 -2.89
CA ARG A 207 42.10 -4.29 -2.50
C ARG A 207 42.77 -5.66 -2.36
N GLN A 208 41.99 -6.73 -2.21
CA GLN A 208 42.48 -8.10 -2.01
C GLN A 208 42.69 -8.87 -3.33
N VAL A 209 42.29 -8.31 -4.48
CA VAL A 209 42.57 -8.92 -5.78
C VAL A 209 43.97 -8.47 -6.20
N PRO A 210 44.97 -9.37 -6.22
CA PRO A 210 46.29 -9.01 -6.73
C PRO A 210 46.16 -8.61 -8.21
N PRO A 211 46.95 -7.62 -8.70
CA PRO A 211 46.98 -7.30 -10.12
C PRO A 211 47.32 -8.59 -10.89
N ALA A 212 46.57 -8.86 -11.96
CA ALA A 212 46.86 -10.00 -12.83
C ALA A 212 48.34 -9.90 -13.29
N PRO A 213 49.10 -11.02 -13.30
CA PRO A 213 50.46 -10.98 -13.79
C PRO A 213 50.42 -10.50 -15.24
N ALA A 214 51.15 -9.42 -15.53
CA ALA A 214 51.38 -8.99 -16.90
C ALA A 214 52.06 -10.15 -17.62
N GLY A 215 51.37 -10.75 -18.58
CA GLY A 215 51.96 -11.78 -19.43
C GLY A 215 53.11 -11.16 -20.21
N GLU A 216 54.30 -11.72 -20.01
CA GLU A 216 55.47 -11.58 -20.89
C GLU A 216 55.22 -12.27 -22.24
#